data_AF-A0A150ILQ7-F1
#
_entry.id   AF-A0A150ILQ7-F1
#
_cell.length_a   1.000
_cell.length_b   1.000
_cell.length_c   1.000
_cell.angle_alpha   90.00
_cell.angle_beta   90.00
_cell.angle_gamma   90.00
#
_symmetry.space_group_name_H-M   'P 1'
#
loop_
_entity.id
_entity.type
_entity.pdbx_description
1 polymer ?
#
loop_
_entity_poly.entity_id
_entity_poly.type
_entity_poly.pdbx_seq_one_letter_code
_entity_poly.pdbx_strand_id
1 'polypeptide(L)' 'MIDSLEFTYYPSKYDVSKLKGRGHTYRVRISNYRIFYFVDFQNKEITVLYIRLRKKAYTKR' A
#
# COMPACT_ATOMS: atom_id res chain seq x y z
N MET A 1 3.11 -3.12 12.75
CA MET A 1 2.20 -2.56 11.71
C MET A 1 2.64 -2.98 10.32
N ILE A 2 3.90 -2.75 9.94
CA ILE A 2 4.51 -3.43 8.80
C ILE A 2 4.47 -4.95 9.03
N ASP A 3 4.66 -5.38 10.27
CA ASP A 3 4.65 -6.79 10.68
C ASP A 3 3.34 -7.52 10.34
N SER A 4 2.19 -6.82 10.19
CA SER A 4 0.98 -7.51 9.70
C SER A 4 1.03 -7.88 8.21
N LEU A 5 1.90 -7.23 7.42
CA LEU A 5 2.15 -7.61 6.03
C LEU A 5 2.97 -8.91 5.93
N GLU A 6 3.63 -9.35 7.01
CA GLU A 6 4.31 -10.65 7.05
C GLU A 6 3.30 -11.81 6.99
N PHE A 7 2.09 -11.59 7.51
CA PHE A 7 1.04 -12.62 7.61
C PHE A 7 -0.07 -12.45 6.57
N THR A 8 -0.34 -11.23 6.10
CA THR A 8 -1.38 -10.95 5.11
C THR A 8 -1.08 -9.74 4.26
N TYR A 9 -1.29 -9.88 2.94
CA TYR A 9 -1.21 -8.75 2.02
C TYR A 9 -2.38 -7.76 2.16
N TYR A 10 -3.46 -8.14 2.86
CA TYR A 10 -4.65 -7.31 3.05
C TYR A 10 -5.02 -7.23 4.54
N PRO A 11 -4.32 -6.41 5.33
CA PRO A 11 -4.62 -6.25 6.74
C PRO A 11 -5.90 -5.42 6.93
N SER A 12 -7.05 -6.10 6.99
CA SER A 12 -8.42 -5.51 7.05
C SER A 12 -8.65 -4.56 8.22
N LYS A 13 -7.82 -4.62 9.27
CA LYS A 13 -7.81 -3.64 10.37
C LYS A 13 -7.41 -2.22 9.93
N TYR A 14 -6.88 -2.08 8.72
CA TYR A 14 -6.54 -0.79 8.11
C TYR A 14 -7.42 -0.51 6.89
N ASP A 15 -7.49 0.76 6.50
CA ASP A 15 -8.11 1.19 5.23
C ASP A 15 -7.18 0.78 4.07
N VAL A 16 -7.35 -0.48 3.64
CA VAL A 16 -6.67 -1.09 2.49
C VAL A 16 -7.61 -1.06 1.29
N SER A 17 -7.14 -0.53 0.17
CA SER A 17 -7.86 -0.52 -1.10
C SER A 17 -7.01 -1.07 -2.23
N LYS A 18 -7.55 -1.98 -3.05
CA LYS A 18 -6.93 -2.39 -4.31
C LYS A 18 -7.01 -1.23 -5.30
N LEU A 19 -5.92 -0.96 -6.01
CA LEU A 19 -5.88 0.10 -7.02
C LEU A 19 -6.47 -0.41 -8.35
N LYS A 20 -7.37 0.38 -8.94
CA LYS A 20 -7.95 0.06 -10.26
C LYS A 20 -6.90 0.26 -11.35
N GLY A 21 -6.94 -0.59 -12.38
CA GLY A 21 -6.06 -0.48 -13.55
C GLY A 21 -4.61 -0.93 -13.33
N ARG A 22 -4.25 -1.41 -12.13
CA ARG A 22 -2.94 -2.04 -11.85
C ARG A 22 -3.13 -3.38 -11.15
N GLY A 23 -2.61 -4.44 -11.77
CA GLY A 23 -2.64 -5.80 -11.22
C GLY A 23 -1.97 -5.84 -9.84
N HIS A 24 -2.59 -6.57 -8.91
CA HIS A 24 -2.06 -6.87 -7.57
C HIS A 24 -1.42 -5.70 -6.81
N THR A 25 -1.90 -4.48 -7.05
CA THR A 25 -1.41 -3.27 -6.38
C THR A 25 -2.43 -2.76 -5.40
N TYR A 26 -1.98 -2.40 -4.21
CA TYR A 26 -2.82 -2.01 -3.08
C TYR A 26 -2.31 -0.73 -2.44
N ARG A 27 -3.19 -0.05 -1.72
CA ARG A 27 -2.89 1.10 -0.89
C ARG A 27 -3.42 0.85 0.51
N VAL A 28 -2.55 0.90 1.51
CA VAL A 28 -2.96 0.95 2.92
C VAL A 28 -2.82 2.37 3.47
N ARG A 29 -3.83 2.83 4.22
CA ARG A 29 -3.80 4.08 4.96
C ARG A 29 -3.39 3.81 6.40
N ILE A 30 -2.36 4.52 6.83
CA ILE A 30 -1.79 4.46 8.16
C ILE A 30 -1.67 5.89 8.66
N SER A 31 -2.51 6.31 9.60
CA SER A 31 -2.46 7.67 10.16
C SER A 31 -2.39 8.73 9.04
N ASN A 32 -1.29 9.50 8.96
CA ASN A 32 -1.03 10.52 7.95
C ASN A 32 -0.28 10.03 6.70
N TYR A 33 -0.08 8.73 6.54
CA TYR A 33 0.62 8.11 5.42
C TYR A 33 -0.29 7.22 4.58
N ARG A 34 0.04 7.13 3.30
CA ARG A 34 -0.48 6.16 2.34
C ARG A 34 0.72 5.36 1.84
N ILE A 35 0.69 4.05 2.05
CA ILE A 35 1.71 3.12 1.54
C ILE A 35 1.09 2.42 0.34
N PHE A 36 1.80 2.46 -0.77
CA PHE A 36 1.45 1.77 -2.01
C PHE A 36 2.38 0.58 -2.17
N TYR A 37 1.82 -0.60 -2.38
CA TYR A 37 2.60 -1.82 -2.48
C TYR A 37 2.03 -2.75 -3.55
N PHE A 38 2.92 -3.56 -4.12
CA PHE A 38 2.61 -4.64 -5.03
C PHE A 38 2.72 -5.97 -4.29
N VAL A 39 1.88 -6.93 -4.66
CA VAL A 39 1.89 -8.28 -4.09
C VAL A 39 2.20 -9.26 -5.21
N ASP A 40 3.37 -9.87 -5.14
CA ASP A 40 3.73 -11.00 -5.97
C ASP A 40 3.23 -12.29 -5.29
N PHE A 41 2.13 -12.84 -5.79
CA PHE A 41 1.57 -14.07 -5.26
C PHE A 41 2.38 -15.32 -5.63
N GLN A 42 3.18 -15.27 -6.70
CA GLN A 42 4.03 -16.39 -7.10
C GLN A 42 5.24 -16.49 -6.17
N ASN A 43 5.90 -15.36 -5.93
CA ASN A 43 7.10 -15.28 -5.09
C ASN A 43 6.79 -15.05 -3.60
N LYS A 44 5.51 -14.88 -3.24
CA LYS A 44 5.05 -14.54 -1.89
C LYS A 44 5.73 -13.28 -1.34
N GLU A 45 5.92 -12.30 -2.21
CA GLU A 45 6.65 -11.07 -1.90
C GLU A 45 5.72 -9.86 -1.88
N ILE A 46 5.97 -8.93 -0.96
CA ILE A 46 5.31 -7.63 -0.92
C ILE A 46 6.36 -6.55 -1.15
N THR A 47 6.27 -5.88 -2.30
CA THR A 47 7.18 -4.79 -2.67
C THR A 47 6.52 -3.45 -2.38
N VAL A 48 7.11 -2.65 -1.48
CA VAL A 48 6.67 -1.27 -1.26
C VAL A 48 7.10 -0.40 -2.44
N LEU A 49 6.13 0.16 -3.17
CA LEU A 49 6.38 1.00 -4.33
C LEU A 49 6.72 2.44 -3.92
N TYR A 50 5.91 3.03 -3.03
CA TYR A 50 6.17 4.35 -2.48
C TYR A 50 5.29 4.66 -1.27
N ILE A 51 5.81 5.56 -0.43
CA ILE A 51 5.10 6.11 0.73
C ILE A 51 4.81 7.59 0.44
N ARG A 52 3.58 8.03 0.75
CA ARG A 52 3.14 9.42 0.58
C ARG A 52 2.45 9.93 1.83
N LEU A 53 2.76 11.17 2.20
CA LEU A 53 2.00 11.90 3.22
C LEU A 53 0.62 12.28 2.68
N ARG A 54 -0.40 12.23 3.53
CA ARG A 54 -1.76 12.67 3.23
C ARG A 54 -1.83 14.16 2.85
N LYS A 55 -0.88 14.96 3.34
CA LYS A 55 -0.78 16.42 3.12
C LYS A 55 0.22 16.86 2.04
N LYS A 56 0.93 15.97 1.35
CA LYS A 56 1.75 16.35 0.17
C LYS A 56 1.39 15.52 -1.05
N ALA A 57 0.40 16.03 -1.77
CA ALA A 57 0.17 15.74 -3.17
C ALA A 57 0.16 17.06 -3.97
N TYR A 58 1.11 17.99 -3.75
CA TYR A 58 1.22 19.19 -4.59
C TYR A 58 2.65 19.73 -4.66
N THR A 59 3.15 19.92 -5.89
CA THR A 59 3.80 21.17 -6.32
C THR A 59 3.45 21.35 -7.81
N LYS A 60 2.97 22.56 -8.14
CA LYS A 60 2.52 23.06 -9.45
C LYS A 60 3.53 22.76 -10.57
N ARG A 61 3.03 22.49 -11.78
CA ARG A 61 3.66 22.96 -13.03
C ARG A 61 2.87 24.17 -13.49
#